data_AF-A0A2G6QRW9-F1
#
_entry.id   AF-A0A2G6QRW9-F1
#
_cell.length_a   1.000
_cell.length_b   1.000
_cell.length_c   1.000
_cell.angle_alpha   90.00
_cell.angle_beta   90.00
_cell.angle_gamma   90.00
#
_symmetry.space_group_name_H-M   'P 1'
#
loop_
_entity.id
_entity.type
_entity.pdbx_description
1 polymer ?
#
loop_
_entity_poly.entity_id
_entity_poly.type
_entity_poly.pdbx_seq_one_letter_code
_entity_poly.pdbx_strand_id
1 'polypeptide(L)'
;MCLGDGEGRNGVWLAEQGHQVTTVDFSEVGVAKAKAWAAERGVSIDAQVADLEQWIFSPAADGPWDGLVMIFCHFPAELRAKIARVLTLKMAPQSWLLME
;
A
#
# COMPACT_ATOMS: atom_id res chain seq x y z
N MET A 1 -1.09 4.66 -2.53
CA MET A 1 -0.53 3.36 -2.10
C MET A 1 -1.30 2.80 -0.91
N CYS A 2 -1.37 1.48 -0.78
CA CYS A 2 -2.00 0.79 0.35
C CYS A 2 -1.01 -0.19 0.99
N LEU A 3 -0.69 0.00 2.27
CA LEU A 3 0.31 -0.81 2.99
C LEU A 3 -0.37 -1.91 3.81
N GLY A 4 0.21 -3.12 3.80
CA GLY A 4 -0.31 -4.25 4.55
C GLY A 4 -1.75 -4.60 4.17
N ASP A 5 -2.06 -4.49 2.88
CA ASP A 5 -3.44 -4.63 2.36
C ASP A 5 -3.93 -6.10 2.37
N GLY A 6 -3.08 -7.05 2.76
CA GLY A 6 -3.40 -8.46 2.89
C GLY A 6 -3.94 -9.03 1.58
N GLU A 7 -5.22 -9.37 1.58
CA GLU A 7 -5.93 -9.93 0.43
C GLU A 7 -6.42 -8.87 -0.57
N GLY A 8 -6.02 -7.60 -0.43
CA GLY A 8 -6.23 -6.57 -1.44
C GLY A 8 -7.54 -5.77 -1.31
N ARG A 9 -8.25 -5.86 -0.18
CA ARG A 9 -9.60 -5.29 -0.05
C ARG A 9 -9.63 -3.78 -0.29
N ASN A 10 -8.70 -3.05 0.32
CA ASN A 10 -8.69 -1.59 0.19
C ASN A 10 -8.08 -1.19 -1.16
N GLY A 11 -7.02 -1.86 -1.58
CA GLY A 11 -6.34 -1.57 -2.84
C GLY A 11 -7.20 -1.85 -4.06
N VAL A 12 -7.92 -2.97 -4.10
CA VAL A 12 -8.87 -3.28 -5.17
C VAL A 12 -10.02 -2.27 -5.19
N TRP A 13 -10.58 -1.94 -4.02
CA TRP A 13 -11.65 -0.93 -3.96
C TRP A 13 -11.20 0.44 -4.46
N LEU A 14 -9.99 0.88 -4.09
CA LEU A 14 -9.40 2.13 -4.59
C LEU A 14 -9.19 2.09 -6.10
N ALA A 15 -8.75 0.95 -6.65
CA ALA A 15 -8.61 0.77 -8.09
C ALA A 15 -9.97 0.79 -8.81
N GLU A 16 -11.03 0.24 -8.21
CA GLU A 16 -12.42 0.37 -8.70
C GLU A 16 -12.88 1.84 -8.74
N GLN A 17 -12.34 2.72 -7.88
CA GLN A 17 -12.61 4.16 -7.92
C GLN A 17 -11.78 4.91 -8.99
N GLY A 18 -10.95 4.21 -9.76
CA GLY A 18 -10.13 4.79 -10.82
C GLY A 18 -8.74 5.24 -10.38
N HIS A 19 -8.30 4.89 -9.16
CA HIS A 19 -6.95 5.20 -8.71
C HIS A 19 -5.92 4.18 -9.25
N GLN A 20 -4.70 4.65 -9.50
CA GLN A 20 -3.55 3.75 -9.68
C GLN A 20 -3.03 3.31 -8.31
N VAL A 21 -3.06 2.01 -8.07
CA VAL A 21 -2.80 1.47 -6.73
C VAL A 21 -1.60 0.55 -6.74
N THR A 22 -0.57 0.94 -5.98
CA THR A 22 0.45 0.03 -5.47
C THR A 22 0.06 -0.48 -4.10
N THR A 23 0.09 -1.80 -3.91
CA THR A 23 -0.10 -2.47 -2.62
C THR A 23 1.15 -3.27 -2.25
N VAL A 24 1.50 -3.28 -0.96
CA VAL A 24 2.67 -4.00 -0.46
C VAL A 24 2.26 -4.81 0.76
N ASP A 25 2.55 -6.10 0.74
CA ASP A 25 2.30 -7.01 1.86
C ASP A 25 3.45 -8.03 1.99
N PHE A 26 3.71 -8.53 3.19
CA PHE A 26 4.72 -9.56 3.41
C PHE A 26 4.22 -10.95 2.97
N SER A 27 2.90 -11.15 2.90
CA SER A 27 2.29 -12.42 2.56
C SER A 27 2.20 -12.63 1.04
N GLU A 28 2.96 -13.60 0.52
CA GLU A 28 2.82 -14.08 -0.86
C GLU A 28 1.39 -14.53 -1.17
N VAL A 29 0.74 -15.21 -0.22
CA VAL A 29 -0.64 -15.69 -0.35
C VAL A 29 -1.62 -14.52 -0.38
N GLY A 30 -1.43 -13.51 0.47
CA GLY A 30 -2.23 -12.28 0.46
C GLY A 30 -2.14 -11.57 -0.87
N VAL A 31 -0.93 -11.32 -1.35
CA VAL A 31 -0.67 -10.67 -2.66
C VAL A 31 -1.27 -11.47 -3.82
N ALA A 32 -1.15 -12.80 -3.81
CA ALA A 32 -1.75 -13.64 -4.84
C ALA A 32 -3.29 -13.52 -4.85
N LYS A 33 -3.93 -13.51 -3.67
CA LYS A 33 -5.38 -13.28 -3.53
C LYS A 33 -5.78 -11.88 -3.99
N ALA A 34 -5.00 -10.86 -3.65
CA ALA A 34 -5.24 -9.49 -4.07
C ALA A 34 -5.23 -9.36 -5.60
N LYS A 35 -4.26 -9.99 -6.28
CA LYS A 35 -4.18 -10.02 -7.75
C LYS A 35 -5.36 -10.76 -8.37
N ALA A 36 -5.75 -11.91 -7.80
CA ALA A 36 -6.90 -12.67 -8.27
C ALA A 36 -8.21 -11.89 -8.11
N TRP A 37 -8.40 -11.24 -6.96
CA TRP A 37 -9.56 -10.38 -6.71
C TRP A 37 -9.57 -9.20 -7.70
N ALA A 38 -8.46 -8.48 -7.86
CA ALA A 38 -8.36 -7.39 -8.83
C ALA A 38 -8.82 -7.82 -10.23
N ALA A 39 -8.34 -8.99 -10.69
CA ALA A 39 -8.75 -9.57 -11.96
C ALA A 39 -10.25 -9.90 -12.02
N GLU A 40 -10.83 -10.47 -10.97
CA GLU A 40 -12.28 -10.75 -10.87
C GLU A 40 -13.12 -9.46 -10.97
N ARG A 41 -12.61 -8.34 -10.43
CA ARG A 41 -13.27 -7.02 -10.49
C ARG A 41 -12.96 -6.23 -11.75
N GLY A 42 -12.13 -6.77 -12.65
CA GLY A 42 -11.74 -6.09 -13.89
C GLY A 42 -10.87 -4.86 -13.67
N VAL A 43 -10.17 -4.78 -12.54
CA VAL A 43 -9.23 -3.69 -12.22
C VAL A 43 -7.80 -4.21 -12.13
N SER A 44 -6.83 -3.30 -12.15
CA SER A 44 -5.42 -3.64 -12.01
C SER A 44 -4.82 -2.96 -10.78
N ILE A 45 -3.99 -3.70 -10.04
CA ILE A 45 -3.19 -3.19 -8.93
C ILE A 45 -1.75 -3.68 -9.09
N ASP A 46 -0.79 -2.83 -8.73
CA ASP A 46 0.60 -3.23 -8.57
C ASP A 46 0.81 -3.80 -7.17
N ALA A 47 0.56 -5.10 -7.01
CA ALA A 47 0.68 -5.79 -5.73
C ALA A 47 2.06 -6.48 -5.59
N GLN A 48 2.81 -6.04 -4.59
CA GLN A 48 4.20 -6.44 -4.33
C GLN A 48 4.33 -7.23 -3.03
N VAL A 49 5.11 -8.32 -3.07
CA VAL A 49 5.50 -9.06 -1.87
C VAL A 49 6.79 -8.44 -1.35
N ALA A 50 6.76 -7.81 -0.18
CA ALA A 50 7.97 -7.23 0.41
C ALA A 50 7.86 -7.04 1.93
N ASP A 51 9.03 -6.99 2.58
CA ASP A 51 9.16 -6.43 3.92
C ASP A 51 9.04 -4.90 3.85
N LEU A 52 7.96 -4.37 4.42
CA LEU A 52 7.69 -2.94 4.45
C LEU A 52 8.82 -2.15 5.12
N GLU A 53 9.51 -2.69 6.12
CA GLU A 53 10.62 -1.97 6.76
C GLU A 53 11.77 -1.67 5.79
N GLN A 54 12.00 -2.56 4.83
CA GLN A 54 13.04 -2.42 3.81
C GLN A 54 12.50 -1.70 2.57
N TRP A 55 11.28 -2.04 2.18
CA TRP A 55 10.65 -1.57 0.95
C TRP A 55 10.49 -0.04 0.90
N ILE A 56 10.22 0.62 2.03
CA ILE A 56 10.09 2.09 2.10
C ILE A 56 11.36 2.86 1.66
N PHE A 57 12.51 2.19 1.64
CA PHE A 57 13.79 2.76 1.18
C PHE A 57 14.15 2.33 -0.25
N SER A 58 13.34 1.49 -0.88
CA SER A 58 13.55 1.07 -2.26
C SER A 58 13.10 2.14 -3.25
N PRO A 59 13.61 2.10 -4.51
CA PRO A 59 13.14 2.97 -5.57
C PRO A 59 11.64 2.82 -5.88
N ALA A 60 11.05 1.65 -5.60
CA ALA A 60 9.61 1.42 -5.81
C ALA A 60 8.73 2.24 -4.83
N ALA A 61 9.32 2.73 -3.74
CA ALA A 61 8.65 3.61 -2.79
C ALA A 61 8.83 5.10 -3.12
N ASP A 62 9.63 5.46 -4.12
CA ASP A 62 9.85 6.85 -4.52
C ASP A 62 8.60 7.36 -5.23
N GLY A 63 7.93 8.33 -4.60
CA GLY A 63 6.67 8.90 -5.08
C GLY A 63 6.85 9.84 -6.29
N PRO A 64 5.99 10.86 -6.46
CA PRO A 64 5.09 11.41 -5.45
C PRO A 64 3.81 10.57 -5.27
N TRP A 65 3.43 10.35 -4.01
CA TRP A 65 2.18 9.65 -3.67
C TRP A 65 1.04 10.64 -3.35
N ASP A 66 -0.09 10.53 -4.05
CA ASP A 66 -1.29 11.35 -3.79
C ASP A 66 -2.11 10.86 -2.60
N GLY A 67 -1.87 9.62 -2.16
CA GLY A 67 -2.54 9.02 -1.03
C GLY A 67 -1.77 7.86 -0.42
N LEU A 68 -1.78 7.78 0.90
CA LEU A 68 -1.19 6.72 1.70
C LEU A 68 -2.27 6.13 2.62
N VAL A 69 -2.55 4.84 2.46
CA VAL A 69 -3.52 4.10 3.27
C VAL A 69 -2.79 3.04 4.08
N MET A 70 -2.97 3.05 5.40
CA MET A 70 -2.39 2.09 6.34
C MET A 70 -3.43 1.72 7.40
N ILE A 71 -4.26 0.71 7.10
CA ILE A 71 -5.39 0.27 7.93
C ILE A 71 -5.06 -1.12 8.49
N PHE A 72 -5.22 -1.32 9.81
CA PHE A 72 -4.89 -2.58 10.52
C PHE A 72 -3.47 -3.13 10.24
N CYS A 73 -2.52 -2.26 9.97
CA CYS A 73 -1.13 -2.65 9.76
C CYS A 73 -0.42 -2.82 11.11
N HIS A 74 -0.46 -4.04 11.65
CA HIS A 74 0.00 -4.39 13.01
C HIS A 74 1.53 -4.40 13.15
N PHE A 75 2.16 -3.24 13.05
CA PHE A 75 3.57 -3.04 13.39
C PHE A 75 3.75 -2.57 14.84
N PRO A 76 4.93 -2.82 15.44
CA PRO A 76 5.36 -2.09 16.62
C PRO A 76 5.23 -0.58 16.40
N ALA A 77 4.85 0.17 17.44
CA ALA A 77 4.53 1.59 17.32
C ALA A 77 5.67 2.42 16.69
N GLU A 78 6.92 2.12 17.06
CA GLU A 78 8.12 2.78 16.51
C GLU A 78 8.28 2.54 15.01
N LEU A 79 8.05 1.30 14.55
CA LEU A 79 8.14 0.95 13.14
C LEU A 79 7.01 1.59 12.33
N ARG A 80 5.77 1.59 12.85
CA ARG A 80 4.65 2.29 12.21
C ARG A 80 4.93 3.78 12.06
N ALA A 81 5.48 4.43 13.09
CA ALA A 81 5.87 5.84 13.03
C ALA A 81 7.02 6.10 12.04
N LYS A 82 8.01 5.20 11.99
CA LYS A 82 9.12 5.25 11.01
C LYS A 82 8.59 5.16 9.58
N ILE A 83 7.74 4.18 9.28
CA ILE A 83 7.12 3.98 7.96
C ILE A 83 6.34 5.23 7.55
N ALA A 84 5.44 5.70 8.42
CA ALA A 84 4.64 6.89 8.16
C ALA A 84 5.52 8.11 7.86
N ARG A 85 6.53 8.37 8.70
CA ARG A 85 7.45 9.50 8.52
C ARG A 85 8.22 9.43 7.19
N VAL A 86 8.72 8.25 6.82
CA VAL A 86 9.50 8.09 5.58
C VAL A 86 8.61 8.32 4.36
N LEU A 87 7.41 7.74 4.35
CA LEU A 87 6.53 7.82 3.18
C LEU A 87 5.86 9.18 3.04
N THR A 88 5.54 9.88 4.14
CA THR A 88 4.95 11.23 4.05
C THR A 88 5.89 12.26 3.42
N LEU A 89 7.21 12.07 3.54
CA LEU A 89 8.20 12.88 2.83
C LEU A 89 8.21 12.64 1.32
N LYS A 90 7.63 11.53 0.86
CA LYS A 90 7.53 11.12 -0.55
C LYS A 90 6.14 11.39 -1.13
N MET A 91 5.27 12.09 -0.40
CA MET A 91 3.91 12.38 -0.85
C MET A 91 3.85 13.68 -1.66
N ALA A 92 2.89 13.75 -2.59
CA ALA A 92 2.56 14.96 -3.32
C ALA A 92 2.03 16.05 -2.36
N PRO A 93 2.11 17.35 -2.73
CA PRO A 93 1.34 18.38 -2.04
C PRO A 93 -0.16 18.04 -2.04
N GLN A 94 -0.87 18.39 -0.96
CA GLN A 94 -2.34 18.20 -0.84
C GLN A 94 -2.79 16.72 -0.93
N SER A 95 -1.90 15.80 -0.59
CA SER A 95 -2.17 14.37 -0.52
C SER A 95 -2.82 13.94 0.79
N TRP A 96 -3.33 12.71 0.81
CA TRP A 96 -4.08 12.16 1.95
C TRP A 96 -3.32 11.05 2.67
N LEU A 97 -3.26 11.11 4.00
CA LEU A 97 -2.86 9.99 4.84
C LEU A 97 -4.07 9.48 5.61
N LEU A 98 -4.40 8.21 5.44
CA LEU A 98 -5.42 7.49 6.22
C LEU A 98 -4.74 6.39 7.03
N MET A 99 -4.85 6.45 8.36
CA MET A 99 -4.21 5.51 9.28
C MET A 99 -5.10 5.18 10.49
N GLU A 100 -5.04 3.93 10.94
CA GLU A 100 -5.60 3.40 12.20
C GLU A 100 -4.49 2.84 13.12
#